data_AF-A0A9P7DAH3-F1
#
_entry.id   AF-A0A9P7DAH3-F1
#
_cell.length_a   1.000
_cell.length_b   1.000
_cell.length_c   1.000
_cell.angle_alpha   90.00
_cell.angle_beta   90.00
_cell.angle_gamma   90.00
#
_symmetry.space_group_name_H-M   'P 1'
#
loop_
_entity.id
_entity.type
_entity.pdbx_description
1 polymer ?
#
loop_
_entity_poly.entity_id
_entity_poly.type
_entity_poly.pdbx_seq_one_letter_code
_entity_poly.pdbx_strand_id
1 'polypeptide(L)'
;MSTSKVKHICAKLTDIQKAACRTKLVKLTDAITTAQDTYQEEASAIAKDNGLSLRWTRRQLYTGKGVFNRRCANPWNAFVRQKLNEENEGHVPEDQLKLPAFIKAHSSKLTSAYLCLTLVDKNHLQENINTYHQSRVKVTRANPKALQKDVNATFKTMKTEWASIQARTGLEGMYLAVQGDVEQYHKLKLFYTAKVGSFIKDVLGMEPKRFALKVKSWVVGDFDSAGTVSQRLSLTKLVSLCCQHIQDGLDIIIPTLRYPLKKKVKMNYNNYEGKIVETYGIALENFPGTI
;
A
#
# COMPACT_ATOMS: atom_id res chain seq x y z
N MET A 1 36.65 26.83 16.02
CA MET A 1 35.65 27.18 17.06
C MET A 1 35.05 25.88 17.60
N SER A 2 35.37 25.54 18.85
CA SER A 2 34.99 24.26 19.49
C SER A 2 33.57 24.35 20.07
N THR A 3 32.66 23.53 19.58
CA THR A 3 31.28 23.45 20.07
C THR A 3 31.25 22.67 21.39
N SER A 4 31.14 23.40 22.50
CA SER A 4 30.88 22.87 23.83
C SER A 4 29.62 21.99 23.83
N LYS A 5 29.78 20.70 24.14
CA LYS A 5 28.66 19.76 24.31
C LYS A 5 27.91 20.11 25.60
N VAL A 6 26.70 20.66 25.46
CA VAL A 6 25.78 20.88 26.58
C VAL A 6 25.40 19.52 27.18
N LYS A 7 25.92 19.21 28.38
CA LYS A 7 25.51 18.03 29.14
C LYS A 7 24.10 18.27 29.67
N HIS A 8 23.11 17.57 29.13
CA HIS A 8 21.77 17.55 29.70
C HIS A 8 21.81 16.94 31.10
N ILE A 9 21.58 17.75 32.11
CA ILE A 9 21.40 17.31 33.49
C ILE A 9 19.92 16.94 33.63
N CYS A 10 19.59 15.66 33.50
CA CYS A 10 18.26 15.18 33.87
C CYS A 10 18.09 15.32 35.39
N ALA A 11 17.03 16.01 35.82
CA ALA A 11 16.68 16.12 37.24
C ALA A 11 16.54 14.71 37.85
N LYS A 12 17.33 14.40 38.88
CA LYS A 12 17.25 13.12 39.59
C LYS A 12 15.95 13.09 40.39
N LEU A 13 15.06 12.16 40.04
CA LEU A 13 13.84 11.90 40.82
C LEU A 13 14.20 11.56 42.27
N THR A 14 13.46 12.12 43.21
CA THR A 14 13.59 11.79 44.64
C THR A 14 13.11 10.35 44.88
N ASP A 15 13.57 9.72 45.97
CA ASP A 15 13.20 8.33 46.24
C ASP A 15 11.69 8.17 46.51
N ILE A 16 11.03 9.22 47.01
CA ILE A 16 9.57 9.29 47.15
C ILE A 16 8.90 9.24 45.77
N GLN A 17 9.41 9.98 44.78
CA GLN A 17 8.87 9.96 43.41
C GLN A 17 9.09 8.60 42.75
N LYS A 18 10.26 7.97 42.95
CA LYS A 18 10.54 6.62 42.45
C LYS A 18 9.59 5.59 43.08
N ALA A 19 9.34 5.67 44.38
CA ALA A 19 8.40 4.81 45.08
C ALA A 19 6.98 4.95 44.51
N ALA A 20 6.49 6.19 44.34
CA ALA A 20 5.18 6.46 43.74
C ALA A 20 5.07 5.95 42.29
N CYS A 21 6.14 6.10 41.49
CA CYS A 21 6.20 5.53 40.14
C CYS A 21 6.11 4.00 40.15
N ARG A 22 6.78 3.32 41.08
CA ARG A 22 6.70 1.86 41.24
C ARG A 22 5.28 1.43 41.61
N THR A 23 4.62 2.11 42.55
CA THR A 23 3.24 1.77 42.94
C THR A 23 2.27 1.94 41.77
N LYS A 24 2.42 3.00 40.97
CA LYS A 24 1.60 3.22 39.76
C LYS A 24 1.84 2.14 38.70
N LEU A 25 3.10 1.77 38.49
CA LEU A 25 3.45 0.71 37.54
C LEU A 25 2.87 -0.63 37.96
N VAL A 26 3.00 -1.01 39.24
CA VAL A 26 2.40 -2.24 39.78
C VAL A 26 0.88 -2.25 39.57
N LYS A 27 0.18 -1.17 39.96
CA LYS A 27 -1.28 -1.06 39.74
C LYS A 27 -1.68 -1.18 38.27
N LEU A 28 -0.89 -0.60 37.35
CA LEU A 28 -1.15 -0.71 35.92
C LEU A 28 -0.94 -2.14 35.42
N THR A 29 0.16 -2.79 35.84
CA THR A 29 0.45 -4.18 35.48
C THR A 29 -0.65 -5.11 35.99
N ASP A 30 -1.10 -4.92 37.24
CA ASP A 30 -2.19 -5.70 37.83
C ASP A 30 -3.49 -5.52 37.03
N ALA A 31 -3.85 -4.27 36.71
CA ALA A 31 -5.05 -3.97 35.91
C ALA A 31 -5.00 -4.57 34.49
N ILE A 32 -3.83 -4.55 33.84
CA ILE A 32 -3.63 -5.19 32.53
C ILE A 32 -3.77 -6.70 32.65
N THR A 33 -3.21 -7.30 33.70
CA THR A 33 -3.28 -8.75 33.93
C THR A 33 -4.73 -9.17 34.16
N THR A 34 -5.46 -8.47 35.02
CA THR A 34 -6.90 -8.70 35.23
C THR A 34 -7.69 -8.60 33.92
N ALA A 35 -7.42 -7.59 33.08
CA ALA A 35 -8.10 -7.45 31.79
C ALA A 35 -7.75 -8.56 30.79
N GLN A 36 -6.54 -9.10 30.85
CA GLN A 36 -6.14 -10.26 30.03
C GLN A 36 -6.83 -11.54 30.50
N ASP A 37 -6.96 -11.72 31.82
CA ASP A 37 -7.64 -12.86 32.42
C ASP A 37 -9.14 -12.84 32.13
N THR A 38 -9.82 -11.70 32.30
CA THR A 38 -11.26 -11.58 31.97
C THR A 38 -11.51 -11.83 30.50
N TYR A 39 -10.69 -11.27 29.61
CA TYR A 39 -10.77 -11.54 28.17
C TYR A 39 -10.59 -13.03 27.86
N GLN A 40 -9.69 -13.70 28.58
CA GLN A 40 -9.42 -15.11 28.40
C GLN A 40 -10.59 -15.99 28.83
N GLU A 41 -11.22 -15.63 29.96
CA GLU A 41 -12.43 -16.27 30.48
C GLU A 41 -13.58 -16.10 29.49
N GLU A 42 -13.85 -14.87 29.03
CA GLU A 42 -14.89 -14.56 28.04
C GLU A 42 -14.68 -15.32 26.72
N ALA A 43 -13.45 -15.32 26.19
CA ALA A 43 -13.13 -16.05 24.97
C ALA A 43 -13.31 -17.57 25.14
N SER A 44 -13.06 -18.10 26.34
CA SER A 44 -13.27 -19.51 26.65
C SER A 44 -14.75 -19.88 26.81
N ALA A 45 -15.55 -18.99 27.40
CA ALA A 45 -17.00 -19.16 27.52
C ALA A 45 -17.63 -19.21 26.13
N ILE A 46 -17.32 -18.23 25.26
CA ILE A 46 -17.80 -18.20 23.87
C ILE A 46 -17.38 -19.47 23.11
N ALA A 47 -16.14 -19.94 23.29
CA ALA A 47 -15.65 -21.15 22.64
C ALA A 47 -16.45 -22.40 23.09
N LYS A 48 -16.71 -22.54 24.39
CA LYS A 48 -17.49 -23.65 24.95
C LYS A 48 -18.95 -23.62 24.50
N ASP A 49 -19.60 -22.46 24.58
CA ASP A 49 -21.02 -22.30 24.24
C ASP A 49 -21.31 -22.61 22.78
N ASN A 50 -20.33 -22.42 21.90
CA ASN A 50 -20.47 -22.62 20.45
C ASN A 50 -19.76 -23.87 19.92
N GLY A 51 -19.12 -24.69 20.79
CA GLY A 51 -18.37 -25.87 20.37
C GLY A 51 -17.17 -25.56 19.46
N LEU A 52 -16.57 -24.37 19.59
CA LEU A 52 -15.45 -23.90 18.77
C LEU A 52 -14.13 -23.98 19.53
N SER A 53 -13.02 -23.99 18.81
CA SER A 53 -11.70 -23.94 19.45
C SER A 53 -11.40 -22.56 20.02
N LEU A 54 -10.83 -22.50 21.23
CA LEU A 54 -10.39 -21.25 21.88
C LEU A 54 -9.46 -20.41 20.99
N ARG A 55 -8.58 -21.07 20.23
CA ARG A 55 -7.66 -20.41 19.28
C ARG A 55 -8.43 -19.68 18.17
N TRP A 56 -9.51 -20.28 17.66
CA TRP A 56 -10.36 -19.67 16.65
C TRP A 56 -11.11 -18.46 17.21
N THR A 57 -11.72 -18.59 18.40
CA THR A 57 -12.47 -17.51 19.05
C THR A 57 -11.60 -16.30 19.35
N ARG A 58 -10.40 -16.51 19.93
CA ARG A 58 -9.40 -15.45 20.13
C ARG A 58 -9.05 -14.75 18.82
N ARG A 59 -8.83 -15.50 17.74
CA ARG A 59 -8.48 -14.93 16.42
C ARG A 59 -9.61 -14.07 15.86
N GLN A 60 -10.88 -14.43 16.07
CA GLN A 60 -12.02 -13.62 15.62
C GLN A 60 -12.20 -12.34 16.45
N LEU A 61 -11.92 -12.39 17.75
CA LEU A 61 -11.98 -11.21 18.61
C LEU A 61 -10.86 -10.20 18.31
N TYR A 62 -9.67 -10.66 17.92
CA TYR A 62 -8.52 -9.79 17.58
C TYR A 62 -8.52 -9.25 16.16
N THR A 63 -9.06 -9.99 15.20
CA THR A 63 -9.00 -9.58 13.79
C THR A 63 -10.27 -8.81 13.45
N GLY A 64 -10.15 -7.50 13.24
CA GLY A 64 -11.28 -6.67 12.81
C GLY A 64 -12.07 -7.32 11.66
N LYS A 65 -13.40 -7.11 11.65
CA LYS A 65 -14.42 -7.77 10.79
C LYS A 65 -14.13 -7.88 9.27
N GLY A 66 -13.03 -7.29 8.76
CA GLY A 66 -12.71 -7.20 7.34
C GLY A 66 -11.60 -8.11 6.79
N VAL A 67 -10.81 -8.82 7.62
CA VAL A 67 -9.57 -9.46 7.11
C VAL A 67 -9.76 -10.92 6.66
N PHE A 68 -10.80 -11.65 7.13
CA PHE A 68 -10.88 -13.11 6.91
C PHE A 68 -12.10 -13.63 6.14
N ASN A 69 -12.95 -12.79 5.55
CA ASN A 69 -14.00 -13.30 4.66
C ASN A 69 -13.47 -13.65 3.26
N ARG A 70 -12.40 -14.45 3.19
CA ARG A 70 -12.21 -15.31 2.01
C ARG A 70 -13.32 -16.34 2.08
N ARG A 71 -14.37 -16.14 1.29
CA ARG A 71 -15.47 -17.10 1.16
C ARG A 71 -14.84 -18.46 0.86
N CYS A 72 -15.06 -19.44 1.74
CA CYS A 72 -14.65 -20.81 1.48
C CYS A 72 -15.24 -21.26 0.14
N ALA A 73 -14.48 -22.08 -0.60
CA ALA A 73 -14.99 -22.73 -1.81
C ALA A 73 -16.28 -23.47 -1.45
N ASN A 74 -17.39 -23.08 -2.08
CA ASN A 74 -18.69 -23.69 -1.85
C ASN A 74 -18.83 -24.92 -2.77
N PRO A 75 -18.97 -26.15 -2.24
CA PRO A 75 -19.09 -27.36 -3.04
C PRO A 75 -20.29 -27.32 -4.00
N TRP A 76 -21.38 -26.65 -3.64
CA TRP A 76 -22.53 -26.45 -4.52
C TRP A 76 -22.13 -25.64 -5.77
N ASN A 77 -21.39 -24.55 -5.60
CA ASN A 77 -20.94 -23.73 -6.72
C ASN A 77 -19.95 -24.50 -7.62
N ALA A 78 -19.15 -25.39 -7.04
CA ALA A 78 -18.28 -26.31 -7.77
C ALA A 78 -19.10 -27.24 -8.66
N PHE A 79 -20.07 -27.91 -8.05
CA PHE A 79 -20.94 -28.87 -8.70
C PHE A 79 -21.71 -28.24 -9.86
N VAL A 80 -22.35 -27.09 -9.63
CA VAL A 80 -23.11 -26.38 -10.67
C VAL A 80 -22.20 -25.95 -11.82
N ARG A 81 -20.97 -25.48 -11.54
CA ARG A 81 -20.01 -25.14 -12.60
C ARG A 81 -19.55 -26.35 -13.39
N GLN A 82 -19.30 -27.48 -12.73
CA GLN A 82 -18.94 -28.72 -13.40
C GLN A 82 -20.07 -29.17 -14.32
N LYS A 83 -21.32 -29.23 -13.83
CA LYS A 83 -22.48 -29.59 -14.65
C LYS A 83 -22.76 -28.62 -15.78
N LEU A 84 -22.53 -27.33 -15.58
CA LEU A 84 -22.61 -26.33 -16.65
C LEU A 84 -21.55 -26.58 -17.73
N ASN A 85 -20.32 -26.92 -17.34
CA ASN A 85 -19.26 -27.22 -18.30
C ASN A 85 -19.58 -28.50 -19.08
N GLU A 86 -20.05 -29.56 -18.41
CA GLU A 86 -20.49 -30.81 -19.04
C GLU A 86 -21.62 -30.56 -20.05
N GLU A 87 -22.59 -29.70 -19.72
CA GLU A 87 -23.69 -29.36 -20.66
C GLU A 87 -23.21 -28.49 -21.83
N ASN A 88 -22.18 -27.67 -21.63
CA ASN A 88 -21.62 -26.80 -22.67
C ASN A 88 -20.52 -27.51 -23.50
N GLU A 89 -20.10 -28.72 -23.14
CA GLU A 89 -19.14 -29.52 -23.92
C GLU A 89 -19.78 -29.90 -25.27
N GLY A 90 -19.26 -29.34 -26.36
CA GLY A 90 -19.77 -29.56 -27.72
C GLY A 90 -20.62 -28.41 -28.28
N HIS A 91 -20.96 -27.40 -27.47
CA HIS A 91 -21.62 -26.19 -27.96
C HIS A 91 -20.61 -25.17 -28.50
N VAL A 92 -20.98 -24.53 -29.62
CA VAL A 92 -20.25 -23.38 -30.20
C VAL A 92 -20.27 -22.22 -29.19
N PRO A 93 -19.21 -21.40 -29.06
CA PRO A 93 -19.12 -20.35 -28.04
C PRO A 93 -20.31 -19.38 -27.98
N GLU A 94 -21.00 -19.17 -29.10
CA GLU A 94 -22.17 -18.28 -29.18
C GLU A 94 -23.45 -18.89 -28.57
N ASP A 95 -23.55 -20.22 -28.56
CA ASP A 95 -24.71 -20.98 -28.07
C ASP A 95 -24.52 -21.53 -26.65
N GLN A 96 -23.37 -21.25 -26.01
CA GLN A 96 -23.12 -21.72 -24.65
C GLN A 96 -24.11 -21.12 -23.64
N LEU A 97 -24.69 -21.98 -22.82
CA LEU A 97 -25.62 -21.57 -21.78
C LEU A 97 -24.88 -20.73 -20.73
N LYS A 98 -25.43 -19.55 -20.44
CA LYS A 98 -24.95 -18.72 -19.33
C LYS A 98 -25.44 -19.30 -18.00
N LEU A 99 -24.59 -19.23 -16.98
CA LEU A 99 -24.86 -19.78 -15.64
C LEU A 99 -26.27 -19.45 -15.08
N PRO A 100 -26.78 -18.20 -15.16
CA PRO A 100 -28.12 -17.91 -14.64
C PRO A 100 -29.25 -18.61 -15.40
N ALA A 101 -29.12 -18.72 -16.73
CA ALA A 101 -30.11 -19.39 -17.58
C ALA A 101 -30.11 -20.91 -17.31
N PHE A 102 -28.92 -21.50 -17.19
CA PHE A 102 -28.75 -22.91 -16.84
C PHE A 102 -29.34 -23.26 -15.47
N ILE A 103 -29.05 -22.46 -14.44
CA ILE A 103 -29.61 -22.66 -13.09
C ILE A 103 -31.13 -22.57 -13.12
N LYS A 104 -31.70 -21.60 -13.86
CA LYS A 104 -33.15 -21.44 -13.96
C LYS A 104 -33.81 -22.65 -14.63
N ALA A 105 -33.22 -23.17 -15.71
CA ALA A 105 -33.74 -24.32 -16.45
C ALA A 105 -33.61 -25.64 -15.68
N HIS A 106 -32.53 -25.83 -14.91
CA HIS A 106 -32.18 -27.12 -14.30
C HIS A 106 -32.22 -27.14 -12.77
N SER A 107 -32.81 -26.12 -12.13
CA SER A 107 -32.78 -25.93 -10.67
C SER A 107 -33.19 -27.17 -9.85
N SER A 108 -34.29 -27.82 -10.21
CA SER A 108 -34.80 -29.01 -9.52
C SER A 108 -33.85 -30.21 -9.66
N LYS A 109 -33.40 -30.48 -10.90
CA LYS A 109 -32.46 -31.57 -11.23
C LYS A 109 -31.09 -31.38 -10.58
N LEU A 110 -30.58 -30.15 -10.54
CA LEU A 110 -29.31 -29.84 -9.87
C LEU A 110 -29.41 -30.05 -8.36
N THR A 111 -30.52 -29.63 -7.75
CA THR A 111 -30.71 -29.76 -6.30
C THR A 111 -30.81 -31.21 -5.88
N SER A 112 -31.61 -32.02 -6.59
CA SER A 112 -31.71 -33.46 -6.29
C SER A 112 -30.38 -34.18 -6.51
N ALA A 113 -29.70 -33.94 -7.62
CA ALA A 113 -28.41 -34.56 -7.93
C ALA A 113 -27.33 -34.23 -6.89
N TYR A 114 -27.30 -32.99 -6.37
CA TYR A 114 -26.35 -32.60 -5.33
C TYR A 114 -26.67 -33.21 -3.96
N LEU A 115 -27.95 -33.37 -3.63
CA LEU A 115 -28.35 -34.04 -2.38
C LEU A 115 -27.92 -35.52 -2.38
N CYS A 116 -27.92 -36.15 -3.55
CA CYS A 116 -27.43 -37.53 -3.73
C CYS A 116 -25.90 -37.68 -3.65
N LEU A 117 -25.12 -36.59 -3.69
CA LEU A 117 -23.66 -36.67 -3.58
C LEU A 117 -23.22 -37.05 -2.16
N THR A 118 -22.24 -37.95 -2.10
CA THR A 118 -21.62 -38.33 -0.84
C THR A 118 -20.76 -37.20 -0.29
N LEU A 119 -20.39 -37.29 0.99
CA LEU A 119 -19.49 -36.32 1.61
C LEU A 119 -18.10 -36.34 0.93
N VAL A 120 -17.65 -37.51 0.47
CA VAL A 120 -16.37 -37.68 -0.22
C VAL A 120 -16.37 -36.91 -1.54
N ASP A 121 -17.44 -37.02 -2.32
CA ASP A 121 -17.58 -36.29 -3.60
C ASP A 121 -17.61 -34.78 -3.39
N LYS A 122 -18.30 -34.31 -2.34
CA LYS A 122 -18.36 -32.89 -1.98
C LYS A 122 -16.99 -32.35 -1.59
N ASN A 123 -16.20 -33.13 -0.86
CA ASN A 123 -14.83 -32.75 -0.51
C ASN A 123 -13.92 -32.70 -1.74
N HIS A 124 -14.03 -33.68 -2.64
CA HIS A 124 -13.26 -33.71 -3.89
C HIS A 124 -13.58 -32.50 -4.78
N LEU A 125 -14.86 -32.11 -4.88
CA LEU A 125 -15.28 -30.88 -5.56
C LEU A 125 -14.65 -29.62 -4.96
N GLN A 126 -14.54 -29.57 -3.64
CA GLN A 126 -13.94 -28.45 -2.92
C GLN A 126 -12.42 -28.39 -3.13
N GLU A 127 -11.74 -29.54 -3.10
CA GLU A 127 -10.33 -29.66 -3.41
C GLU A 127 -10.03 -29.22 -4.84
N ASN A 128 -10.82 -29.65 -5.82
CA ASN A 128 -10.66 -29.24 -7.22
C ASN A 128 -10.81 -27.72 -7.42
N ILE A 129 -11.70 -27.05 -6.70
CA ILE A 129 -11.76 -25.59 -6.72
C ILE A 129 -10.49 -24.98 -6.11
N ASN A 130 -10.03 -25.52 -4.98
CA ASN A 130 -8.87 -24.99 -4.29
C ASN A 130 -7.59 -25.14 -5.14
N THR A 131 -7.41 -26.31 -5.78
CA THR A 131 -6.30 -26.57 -6.70
C THR A 131 -6.42 -25.68 -7.94
N TYR A 132 -7.60 -25.50 -8.53
CA TYR A 132 -7.83 -24.57 -9.63
C TYR A 132 -7.53 -23.11 -9.25
N HIS A 133 -7.88 -22.69 -8.03
CA HIS A 133 -7.55 -21.37 -7.51
C HIS A 133 -6.06 -21.17 -7.27
N GLN A 134 -5.35 -22.23 -6.84
CA GLN A 134 -3.90 -22.21 -6.67
C GLN A 134 -3.16 -22.24 -8.02
N SER A 135 -3.65 -23.02 -8.98
CA SER A 135 -3.04 -23.18 -10.32
C SER A 135 -3.31 -21.99 -11.24
N ARG A 136 -4.37 -21.21 -10.97
CA ARG A 136 -4.48 -19.84 -11.46
C ARG A 136 -3.41 -18.98 -10.79
N VAL A 137 -2.18 -19.12 -11.27
CA VAL A 137 -1.18 -18.07 -11.22
C VAL A 137 -1.85 -16.87 -11.89
N LYS A 138 -2.35 -15.94 -11.08
CA LYS A 138 -2.73 -14.64 -11.60
C LYS A 138 -1.42 -14.06 -12.12
N VAL A 139 -1.19 -14.21 -13.42
CA VAL A 139 -0.38 -13.26 -14.19
C VAL A 139 -1.15 -11.96 -14.10
N THR A 140 -1.02 -11.33 -12.95
CA THR A 140 -1.62 -10.05 -12.64
C THR A 140 -0.83 -9.14 -13.55
N ARG A 141 -1.33 -8.89 -14.77
CA ARG A 141 -0.86 -7.77 -15.57
C ARG A 141 -0.90 -6.60 -14.60
N ALA A 142 0.28 -6.10 -14.25
CA ALA A 142 0.49 -5.12 -13.21
C ALA A 142 -0.15 -3.81 -13.68
N ASN A 143 -1.47 -3.72 -13.59
CA ASN A 143 -2.18 -2.50 -13.90
C ASN A 143 -1.73 -1.50 -12.83
N PRO A 144 -1.01 -0.44 -13.19
CA PRO A 144 -0.46 0.50 -12.22
C PRO A 144 -1.56 1.09 -11.32
N LYS A 145 -2.78 1.27 -11.84
CA LYS A 145 -3.94 1.72 -11.06
C LYS A 145 -4.42 0.69 -10.04
N ALA A 146 -4.37 -0.60 -10.39
CA ALA A 146 -4.74 -1.68 -9.47
C ALA A 146 -3.73 -1.78 -8.32
N LEU A 147 -2.43 -1.72 -8.63
CA LEU A 147 -1.36 -1.65 -7.64
C LEU A 147 -1.50 -0.41 -6.75
N GLN A 148 -1.76 0.75 -7.33
CA GLN A 148 -1.99 1.97 -6.56
C GLN A 148 -3.18 1.83 -5.60
N LYS A 149 -4.28 1.22 -6.04
CA LYS A 149 -5.46 0.97 -5.18
C LYS A 149 -5.14 0.00 -4.04
N ASP A 150 -4.39 -1.05 -4.32
CA ASP A 150 -3.98 -2.05 -3.34
C ASP A 150 -3.03 -1.45 -2.28
N VAL A 151 -2.03 -0.69 -2.72
CA VAL A 151 -1.14 0.10 -1.86
C VAL A 151 -1.97 1.05 -0.99
N ASN A 152 -2.88 1.83 -1.58
CA ASN A 152 -3.73 2.76 -0.83
C ASN A 152 -4.59 2.05 0.22
N ALA A 153 -5.17 0.89 -0.10
CA ALA A 153 -5.97 0.10 0.83
C ALA A 153 -5.12 -0.41 1.99
N THR A 154 -3.94 -0.97 1.69
CA THR A 154 -3.00 -1.49 2.68
C THR A 154 -2.54 -0.39 3.64
N PHE A 155 -2.11 0.77 3.12
CA PHE A 155 -1.69 1.90 3.95
C PHE A 155 -2.84 2.51 4.77
N LYS A 156 -4.09 2.45 4.27
CA LYS A 156 -5.26 2.85 5.05
C LYS A 156 -5.44 1.94 6.26
N THR A 157 -5.32 0.62 6.07
CA THR A 157 -5.37 -0.37 7.17
C THR A 157 -4.20 -0.19 8.14
N MET A 158 -2.97 -0.01 7.64
CA MET A 158 -1.81 0.25 8.51
C MET A 158 -1.98 1.53 9.34
N LYS A 159 -2.58 2.58 8.77
CA LYS A 159 -2.88 3.81 9.50
C LYS A 159 -3.87 3.55 10.65
N THR A 160 -4.93 2.77 10.43
CA THR A 160 -5.90 2.45 11.49
C THR A 160 -5.28 1.57 12.58
N GLU A 161 -4.51 0.56 12.20
CA GLU A 161 -3.80 -0.30 13.15
C GLU A 161 -2.78 0.49 13.97
N TRP A 162 -2.01 1.38 13.32
CA TRP A 162 -1.04 2.21 14.03
C TRP A 162 -1.70 3.18 15.01
N ALA A 163 -2.81 3.81 14.61
CA ALA A 163 -3.59 4.66 15.52
C ALA A 163 -4.12 3.86 16.73
N SER A 164 -4.55 2.61 16.51
CA SER A 164 -4.96 1.70 17.59
C SER A 164 -3.80 1.35 18.53
N ILE A 165 -2.63 1.04 17.99
CA ILE A 165 -1.41 0.76 18.77
C ILE A 165 -1.01 1.98 19.59
N GLN A 166 -0.97 3.16 18.98
CA GLN A 166 -0.65 4.42 19.65
C GLN A 166 -1.63 4.67 20.81
N ALA A 167 -2.93 4.47 20.61
CA ALA A 167 -3.94 4.64 21.65
C ALA A 167 -3.78 3.65 22.81
N ARG A 168 -3.45 2.38 22.52
CA ARG A 168 -3.34 1.31 23.52
C ARG A 168 -2.04 1.33 24.31
N THR A 169 -0.94 1.72 23.68
CA THR A 169 0.41 1.55 24.24
C THR A 169 1.13 2.87 24.49
N GLY A 170 0.64 3.98 23.94
CA GLY A 170 1.36 5.25 23.92
C GLY A 170 2.60 5.24 23.04
N LEU A 171 2.79 4.22 22.19
CA LEU A 171 3.92 4.18 21.26
C LEU A 171 3.85 5.33 20.25
N GLU A 172 4.97 6.02 20.12
CA GLU A 172 5.18 7.12 19.19
C GLU A 172 6.05 6.61 18.04
N GLY A 173 5.73 6.95 16.81
CA GLY A 173 6.50 6.48 15.68
C GLY A 173 6.07 7.10 14.36
N MET A 174 6.76 6.70 13.30
CA MET A 174 6.43 7.07 11.94
C MET A 174 6.65 5.88 11.02
N TYR A 175 5.92 5.87 9.91
CA TYR A 175 6.28 5.06 8.76
C TYR A 175 6.27 5.93 7.51
N LEU A 176 7.18 5.60 6.60
CA LEU A 176 7.38 6.27 5.34
C LEU A 176 7.52 5.21 4.26
N ALA A 177 6.71 5.33 3.21
CA ALA A 177 6.87 4.55 2.01
C ALA A 177 7.00 5.48 0.80
N VAL A 178 8.11 5.31 0.11
CA VAL A 178 8.48 6.01 -1.10
C VAL A 178 8.47 5.01 -2.26
N GLN A 179 8.18 5.49 -3.46
CA GLN A 179 8.32 4.68 -4.67
C GLN A 179 9.81 4.35 -4.90
N GLY A 180 10.09 3.13 -5.33
CA GLY A 180 11.45 2.72 -5.71
C GLY A 180 11.83 3.21 -7.10
N ASP A 181 10.82 3.42 -7.96
CA ASP A 181 11.00 3.70 -9.38
C ASP A 181 10.13 4.90 -9.80
N VAL A 182 10.56 5.61 -10.84
CA VAL A 182 9.82 6.70 -11.49
C VAL A 182 8.54 6.19 -12.15
N GLU A 183 8.54 4.96 -12.65
CA GLU A 183 7.38 4.35 -13.34
C GLU A 183 6.20 4.04 -12.41
N GLN A 184 6.43 4.03 -11.10
CA GLN A 184 5.40 3.72 -10.11
C GLN A 184 4.56 4.95 -9.77
N TYR A 185 3.26 4.90 -10.11
CA TYR A 185 2.31 6.01 -9.95
C TYR A 185 1.75 6.22 -8.53
N HIS A 186 2.26 5.50 -7.51
CA HIS A 186 1.69 5.64 -6.17
C HIS A 186 2.27 6.85 -5.44
N LYS A 187 1.38 7.62 -4.79
CA LYS A 187 1.79 8.79 -4.01
C LYS A 187 2.50 8.33 -2.73
N LEU A 188 3.58 9.05 -2.39
CA LEU A 188 4.26 9.02 -1.10
C LEU A 188 3.29 8.80 0.06
N LYS A 189 3.56 7.79 0.90
CA LYS A 189 2.78 7.52 2.11
C LYS A 189 3.61 7.88 3.33
N LEU A 190 3.10 8.84 4.08
CA LEU A 190 3.72 9.32 5.30
C LEU A 190 2.68 9.29 6.41
N PHE A 191 3.03 8.62 7.49
CA PHE A 191 2.32 8.69 8.75
C PHE A 191 3.34 8.97 9.86
N TYR A 192 2.97 9.80 10.80
CA TYR A 192 3.76 10.07 12.00
C TYR A 192 2.82 10.46 13.12
N THR A 193 3.23 10.15 14.35
CA THR A 193 2.56 10.63 15.56
C THR A 193 3.02 12.06 15.89
N ALA A 194 2.27 12.76 16.76
CA ALA A 194 2.49 14.18 17.03
C ALA A 194 3.91 14.50 17.51
N LYS A 195 4.47 13.68 18.42
CA LYS A 195 5.83 13.89 18.95
C LYS A 195 6.92 13.64 17.93
N VAL A 196 6.71 12.69 17.02
CA VAL A 196 7.66 12.45 15.91
C VAL A 196 7.59 13.59 14.91
N GLY A 197 6.39 14.11 14.65
CA GLY A 197 6.21 15.31 13.83
C GLY A 197 6.94 16.54 14.38
N SER A 198 6.81 16.80 15.69
CA SER A 198 7.54 17.90 16.35
C SER A 198 9.05 17.64 16.34
N PHE A 199 9.50 16.40 16.59
CA PHE A 199 10.92 16.06 16.48
C PHE A 199 11.49 16.39 15.10
N ILE A 200 10.83 15.97 14.02
CA ILE A 200 11.29 16.27 12.65
C ILE A 200 11.33 17.79 12.41
N LYS A 201 10.32 18.51 12.89
CA LYS A 201 10.25 19.97 12.71
C LYS A 201 11.32 20.71 13.52
N ASP A 202 11.42 20.42 14.81
CA ASP A 202 12.17 21.20 15.78
C ASP A 202 13.64 20.77 15.83
N VAL A 203 13.93 19.47 15.66
CA VAL A 203 15.30 18.92 15.70
C VAL A 203 15.92 18.87 14.31
N LEU A 204 15.19 18.41 13.29
CA LEU A 204 15.73 18.34 11.92
C LEU A 204 15.54 19.65 11.15
N GLY A 205 14.81 20.63 11.70
CA GLY A 205 14.61 21.95 11.08
C GLY A 205 13.84 21.89 9.77
N MET A 206 12.98 20.90 9.57
CA MET A 206 12.23 20.74 8.32
C MET A 206 10.83 20.17 8.52
N GLU A 207 9.90 20.51 7.62
CA GLU A 207 8.56 19.93 7.63
C GLU A 207 8.63 18.41 7.35
N PRO A 208 7.84 17.55 8.04
CA PRO A 208 7.79 16.11 7.78
C PRO A 208 7.56 15.72 6.32
N LYS A 209 6.75 16.51 5.58
CA LYS A 209 6.56 16.31 4.13
C LYS A 209 7.85 16.53 3.35
N ARG A 210 8.62 17.57 3.68
CA ARG A 210 9.91 17.87 3.04
C ARG A 210 10.95 16.81 3.37
N PHE A 211 10.95 16.29 4.60
CA PHE A 211 11.76 15.13 4.98
C PHE A 211 11.44 13.92 4.11
N ALA A 212 10.16 13.57 3.99
CA ALA A 212 9.73 12.42 3.19
C ALA A 212 10.03 12.58 1.69
N LEU A 213 9.95 13.81 1.15
CA LEU A 213 10.38 14.11 -0.22
C LEU A 213 11.89 13.96 -0.42
N LYS A 214 12.73 14.34 0.57
CA LYS A 214 14.18 14.11 0.51
C LYS A 214 14.51 12.62 0.47
N VAL A 215 13.81 11.81 1.26
CA VAL A 215 13.97 10.35 1.23
C VAL A 215 13.52 9.80 -0.13
N LYS A 216 12.39 10.27 -0.67
CA LYS A 216 11.96 9.87 -2.03
C LYS A 216 13.01 10.23 -3.08
N SER A 217 13.55 11.45 -3.06
CA SER A 217 14.58 11.84 -4.02
C SER A 217 15.85 11.00 -3.90
N TRP A 218 16.18 10.56 -2.69
CA TRP A 218 17.31 9.66 -2.46
C TRP A 218 17.05 8.26 -3.04
N VAL A 219 15.87 7.70 -2.77
CA VAL A 219 15.52 6.35 -3.24
C VAL A 219 15.34 6.29 -4.76
N VAL A 220 14.63 7.25 -5.35
CA VAL A 220 14.36 7.29 -6.80
C VAL A 220 15.58 7.69 -7.61
N GLY A 221 16.52 8.42 -7.00
CA GLY A 221 17.76 8.84 -7.67
C GLY A 221 18.77 7.71 -7.89
N ASP A 222 18.45 6.48 -7.46
CA ASP A 222 19.30 5.28 -7.57
C ASP A 222 20.75 5.55 -7.16
N PHE A 223 20.91 6.26 -6.03
CA PHE A 223 22.23 6.52 -5.46
C PHE A 223 22.74 5.25 -4.81
N ASP A 224 23.28 4.35 -5.63
CA ASP A 224 23.98 3.16 -5.17
C ASP A 224 25.03 3.57 -4.14
N SER A 225 25.06 2.82 -3.03
CA SER A 225 25.82 3.04 -1.80
C SER A 225 27.34 3.30 -1.95
N ALA A 226 27.88 3.20 -3.17
CA ALA A 226 29.26 3.44 -3.54
C ALA A 226 29.51 4.85 -4.13
N GLY A 227 28.47 5.55 -4.59
CA GLY A 227 28.56 6.92 -5.06
C GLY A 227 28.72 7.88 -3.88
N THR A 228 29.94 8.38 -3.68
CA THR A 228 30.24 9.39 -2.66
C THR A 228 29.18 10.50 -2.69
N VAL A 229 28.72 10.93 -1.52
CA VAL A 229 27.86 12.12 -1.31
C VAL A 229 28.38 13.38 -2.04
N SER A 230 29.64 13.36 -2.51
CA SER A 230 30.28 14.38 -3.35
C SER A 230 29.79 14.45 -4.81
N GLN A 231 29.13 13.42 -5.35
CA GLN A 231 28.53 13.46 -6.69
C GLN A 231 27.13 14.12 -6.71
N ARG A 232 26.79 14.90 -5.69
CA ARG A 232 25.69 15.86 -5.80
C ARG A 232 26.08 16.88 -6.86
N LEU A 233 25.61 16.67 -8.08
CA LEU A 233 25.57 17.72 -9.08
C LEU A 233 24.90 18.92 -8.41
N SER A 234 25.60 20.05 -8.39
CA SER A 234 25.01 21.28 -7.88
C SER A 234 23.70 21.53 -8.62
N LEU A 235 22.75 22.21 -7.97
CA LEU A 235 21.48 22.58 -8.61
C LEU A 235 21.74 23.20 -10.00
N THR A 236 22.77 24.03 -10.12
CA THR A 236 23.21 24.63 -11.38
C THR A 236 23.61 23.60 -12.44
N LYS A 237 24.38 22.56 -12.08
CA LYS A 237 24.75 21.48 -13.02
C LYS A 237 23.54 20.67 -13.44
N LEU A 238 22.62 20.40 -12.52
CA LEU A 238 21.40 19.63 -12.80
C LEU A 238 20.46 20.40 -13.74
N VAL A 239 20.26 21.69 -13.47
CA VAL A 239 19.54 22.62 -14.36
C VAL A 239 20.20 22.68 -15.73
N SER A 240 21.54 22.74 -15.78
CA SER A 240 22.28 22.75 -17.05
C SER A 240 22.08 21.47 -17.85
N LEU A 241 22.10 20.29 -17.22
CA LEU A 241 21.87 19.02 -17.89
C LEU A 241 20.43 18.91 -18.41
N CYS A 242 19.44 19.33 -17.62
CA CYS A 242 18.05 19.40 -18.08
C CYS A 242 17.90 20.35 -19.29
N CYS A 243 18.50 21.54 -19.23
CA CYS A 243 18.53 22.45 -20.37
C CYS A 243 19.14 21.81 -21.62
N GLN A 244 20.21 21.04 -21.45
CA GLN A 244 20.90 20.36 -22.55
C GLN A 244 20.02 19.27 -23.17
N HIS A 245 19.40 18.40 -22.37
CA HIS A 245 18.47 17.39 -22.90
C HIS A 245 17.27 18.00 -23.63
N ILE A 246 16.72 19.10 -23.11
CA ILE A 246 15.63 19.81 -23.80
C ILE A 246 16.14 20.43 -25.10
N GLN A 247 17.34 21.02 -25.08
CA GLN A 247 17.97 21.56 -26.28
C GLN A 247 18.18 20.49 -27.35
N ASP A 248 18.64 19.30 -26.97
CA ASP A 248 18.85 18.18 -27.89
C ASP A 248 17.52 17.76 -28.54
N GLY A 249 16.44 17.70 -27.77
CA GLY A 249 15.09 17.44 -28.30
C GLY A 249 14.59 18.55 -29.25
N LEU A 250 14.83 19.82 -28.90
CA LEU A 250 14.50 20.95 -29.77
C LEU A 250 15.28 20.90 -31.08
N ASP A 251 16.58 20.60 -31.03
CA ASP A 251 17.46 20.50 -32.21
C ASP A 251 17.01 19.36 -33.15
N ILE A 252 16.31 18.34 -32.65
CA ILE A 252 15.70 17.25 -33.46
C ILE A 252 14.36 17.68 -34.08
N ILE A 253 13.47 18.30 -33.31
CA ILE A 253 12.10 18.63 -33.76
C ILE A 253 12.12 19.81 -34.73
N ILE A 254 12.90 20.83 -34.44
CA ILE A 254 12.90 22.09 -35.18
C ILE A 254 13.15 21.92 -36.69
N PRO A 255 14.14 21.12 -37.15
CA PRO A 255 14.38 20.89 -38.56
C PRO A 255 13.20 20.21 -39.30
N THR A 256 12.32 19.51 -38.57
CA THR A 256 11.14 18.86 -39.16
C THR A 256 9.98 19.84 -39.41
N LEU A 257 10.06 21.05 -38.85
CA LEU A 257 9.06 22.09 -39.08
C LEU A 257 9.22 22.67 -40.48
N ARG A 258 8.09 22.94 -41.15
CA ARG A 258 8.04 23.41 -42.54
C ARG A 258 8.64 24.82 -42.77
N TYR A 259 9.08 25.51 -41.72
CA TYR A 259 9.59 26.88 -41.81
C TYR A 259 11.10 26.92 -41.57
N PRO A 260 11.90 27.34 -42.56
CA PRO A 260 13.34 27.45 -42.40
C PRO A 260 13.69 28.54 -41.38
N LEU A 261 14.38 28.15 -40.32
CA LEU A 261 14.80 29.08 -39.28
C LEU A 261 16.05 29.85 -39.67
N LYS A 262 16.03 31.16 -39.39
CA LYS A 262 17.20 32.04 -39.56
C LYS A 262 18.15 32.04 -38.36
N LYS A 263 17.74 31.49 -37.19
CA LYS A 263 18.52 31.54 -35.94
C LYS A 263 18.42 30.25 -35.15
N LYS A 264 19.53 29.82 -34.54
CA LYS A 264 19.58 28.68 -33.62
C LYS A 264 18.79 29.01 -32.36
N VAL A 265 17.81 28.18 -32.02
CA VAL A 265 17.02 28.30 -30.79
C VAL A 265 17.86 27.83 -29.62
N LYS A 266 17.90 28.60 -28.53
CA LYS A 266 18.59 28.23 -27.29
C LYS A 266 17.58 28.12 -26.16
N MET A 267 17.54 26.97 -25.50
CA MET A 267 16.66 26.70 -24.36
C MET A 267 16.98 27.66 -23.20
N ASN A 268 15.94 28.29 -22.66
CA ASN A 268 16.03 29.17 -21.49
C ASN A 268 14.70 29.18 -20.73
N TYR A 269 14.72 28.77 -19.46
CA TYR A 269 13.53 28.71 -18.61
C TYR A 269 12.86 30.08 -18.38
N ASN A 270 13.63 31.18 -18.32
CA ASN A 270 13.08 32.50 -18.00
C ASN A 270 12.15 33.07 -19.09
N ASN A 271 12.33 32.62 -20.34
CA ASN A 271 11.59 33.12 -21.51
C ASN A 271 11.05 31.97 -22.35
N TYR A 272 10.80 30.83 -21.71
CA TYR A 272 10.42 29.60 -22.40
C TYR A 272 9.11 29.76 -23.18
N GLU A 273 8.08 30.35 -22.58
CA GLU A 273 6.77 30.56 -23.22
C GLU A 273 6.89 31.43 -24.47
N GLY A 274 7.40 32.66 -24.35
CA GLY A 274 7.49 33.57 -25.50
C GLY A 274 8.46 33.11 -26.60
N LYS A 275 9.65 32.61 -26.22
CA LYS A 275 10.70 32.30 -27.22
C LYS A 275 10.57 30.92 -27.84
N ILE A 276 9.87 29.98 -27.19
CA ILE A 276 9.79 28.59 -27.67
C ILE A 276 8.34 28.23 -27.99
N VAL A 277 7.42 28.39 -27.03
CA VAL A 277 6.03 28.00 -27.22
C VAL A 277 5.33 28.90 -28.25
N GLU A 278 5.35 30.22 -28.06
CA GLU A 278 4.67 31.15 -28.97
C GLU A 278 5.34 31.20 -30.35
N THR A 279 6.67 31.13 -30.40
CA THR A 279 7.42 31.30 -31.66
C THR A 279 7.41 30.04 -32.53
N TYR A 280 7.49 28.84 -31.92
CA TYR A 280 7.64 27.58 -32.66
C TYR A 280 6.47 26.61 -32.46
N GLY A 281 5.53 26.90 -31.56
CA GLY A 281 4.40 26.02 -31.26
C GLY A 281 4.81 24.72 -30.55
N ILE A 282 6.03 24.65 -29.98
CA ILE A 282 6.56 23.46 -29.30
C ILE A 282 6.38 23.65 -27.80
N ALA A 283 5.71 22.69 -27.14
CA ALA A 283 5.52 22.68 -25.70
C ALA A 283 6.08 21.41 -25.03
N LEU A 284 6.75 21.58 -23.90
CA LEU A 284 7.16 20.54 -22.98
C LEU A 284 5.92 19.99 -22.28
N GLU A 285 5.75 18.67 -22.34
CA GLU A 285 4.71 17.99 -21.57
C GLU A 285 4.96 18.13 -20.06
N ASN A 286 3.90 18.43 -19.31
CA ASN A 286 3.94 18.60 -17.85
C ASN A 286 4.86 19.73 -17.35
N PHE A 287 5.10 20.77 -18.16
CA PHE A 287 5.78 21.97 -17.68
C PHE A 287 5.01 22.60 -16.50
N PRO A 288 5.67 23.01 -15.41
CA PRO A 288 5.02 23.62 -14.26
C PRO A 288 4.60 25.07 -14.58
N GLY A 289 3.53 25.21 -15.36
CA GLY A 289 2.96 26.48 -15.79
C GLY A 289 1.65 26.26 -16.54
N THR A 290 0.57 26.87 -16.04
CA THR A 290 -0.83 26.87 -16.53
C THR A 290 -1.61 25.55 -16.48
N ILE A 291 -2.21 25.29 -15.30
CA ILE A 291 -3.67 25.01 -15.22
C ILE A 291 -4.36 26.37 -15.19
#